data_AF-A0A1E4FWX0-F1
#
_entry.id   AF-A0A1E4FWX0-F1
#
_cell.length_a   1.000
_cell.length_b   1.000
_cell.length_c   1.000
_cell.angle_alpha   90.00
_cell.angle_beta   90.00
_cell.angle_gamma   90.00
#
_symmetry.space_group_name_H-M   'P 1'
#
loop_
_entity.id
_entity.type
_entity.pdbx_description
1 polymer ?
#
loop_
_entity_poly.entity_id
_entity_poly.type
_entity_poly.pdbx_seq_one_letter_code
_entity_poly.pdbx_strand_id
1 'polypeptide(L)'
;MRQALFTLILSVFAVPSAAAERQNLYEVALDRAIIQFETARPRLPATVFGVDVEAYHDALTLQRFSSRHWGGPVTVAPIIRAEATGSCGRYAAFVRLPPVEGTVQLVLCPQFFRPGSEALRVLTLLHEMVHVVAGADECRAMAFTALVEKQALGRFTPVDAYWRANGCEGSAFFLP
;
A
#
# COMPACT_ATOMS: atom_id res chain seq x y z
N MET A 1 38.41 -7.17 -55.09
CA MET A 1 38.88 -7.00 -53.69
C MET A 1 37.69 -7.20 -52.77
N ARG A 2 37.72 -8.25 -51.93
CA ARG A 2 36.72 -8.53 -50.90
C ARG A 2 36.98 -7.61 -49.70
N GLN A 3 36.01 -6.80 -49.30
CA GLN A 3 35.98 -6.22 -47.95
C GLN A 3 34.83 -6.86 -47.20
N ALA A 4 35.18 -7.79 -46.31
CA ALA A 4 34.33 -8.20 -45.21
C ALA A 4 34.49 -7.14 -44.12
N LEU A 5 33.41 -6.52 -43.67
CA LEU A 5 33.40 -5.76 -42.43
C LEU A 5 32.40 -6.42 -41.49
N PHE A 6 32.95 -6.98 -40.42
CA PHE A 6 32.26 -7.62 -39.31
C PHE A 6 31.30 -6.64 -38.63
N THR A 7 30.00 -6.95 -38.62
CA THR A 7 29.03 -6.30 -37.75
C THR A 7 29.16 -6.89 -36.35
N LEU A 8 29.85 -6.19 -35.46
CA LEU A 8 29.89 -6.51 -34.03
C LEU A 8 28.54 -6.11 -33.42
N ILE A 9 27.64 -7.08 -33.24
CA ILE A 9 26.39 -6.88 -32.50
C ILE A 9 26.76 -6.83 -31.01
N LEU A 10 26.83 -5.62 -30.45
CA LEU A 10 27.03 -5.38 -29.03
C LEU A 10 25.72 -5.72 -28.29
N SER A 11 25.60 -6.94 -27.79
CA SER A 11 24.49 -7.36 -26.92
C SER A 11 24.63 -6.69 -25.56
N VAL A 12 24.02 -5.51 -25.40
CA VAL A 12 23.89 -4.84 -24.10
C VAL A 12 22.91 -5.65 -23.25
N PHE A 13 23.43 -6.44 -22.30
CA PHE A 13 22.63 -6.99 -21.21
C PHE A 13 22.19 -5.82 -20.32
N ALA A 14 20.94 -5.39 -20.46
CA ALA A 14 20.35 -4.34 -19.62
C ALA A 14 20.17 -4.90 -18.20
N VAL A 15 21.08 -4.54 -17.29
CA VAL A 15 20.88 -4.79 -15.86
C VAL A 15 19.78 -3.83 -15.38
N PRO A 16 18.68 -4.32 -14.77
CA PRO A 16 17.62 -3.45 -14.28
C PRO A 16 18.18 -2.48 -13.23
N SER A 17 17.78 -1.21 -13.30
CA SER A 17 18.18 -0.23 -12.30
C SER A 17 17.48 -0.50 -10.97
N ALA A 18 18.12 -0.14 -9.85
CA ALA A 18 17.51 -0.28 -8.53
C ALA A 18 16.17 0.48 -8.39
N ALA A 19 15.97 1.54 -9.19
CA ALA A 19 14.69 2.25 -9.26
C ALA A 19 13.61 1.41 -9.94
N ALA A 20 13.94 0.75 -11.06
CA ALA A 20 13.02 -0.13 -11.78
C ALA A 20 12.65 -1.36 -10.94
N GLU A 21 13.60 -1.93 -10.20
CA GLU A 21 13.34 -3.05 -9.28
C GLU A 21 12.36 -2.65 -8.17
N ARG A 22 12.56 -1.50 -7.53
CA ARG A 22 11.64 -1.00 -6.49
C ARG A 22 10.24 -0.73 -7.05
N GLN A 23 10.17 -0.14 -8.24
CA GLN A 23 8.89 0.08 -8.91
C GLN A 23 8.15 -1.25 -9.13
N ASN A 24 8.83 -2.25 -9.68
CA ASN A 24 8.26 -3.59 -9.86
C ASN A 24 7.83 -4.24 -8.55
N LEU A 25 8.62 -4.10 -7.47
CA LEU A 25 8.25 -4.63 -6.15
C LEU A 25 7.00 -3.95 -5.57
N TYR A 26 6.82 -2.66 -5.82
CA TYR A 26 5.61 -1.94 -5.45
C TYR A 26 4.40 -2.42 -6.26
N GLU A 27 4.53 -2.51 -7.58
CA GLU A 27 3.45 -2.95 -8.48
C GLU A 27 2.98 -4.37 -8.13
N VAL A 28 3.92 -5.31 -7.93
CA VAL A 28 3.59 -6.67 -7.51
C VAL A 28 2.89 -6.69 -6.14
N ALA A 29 3.29 -5.83 -5.20
CA ALA A 29 2.63 -5.75 -3.90
C ALA A 29 1.22 -5.14 -4.01
N LEU A 30 1.05 -4.13 -4.87
CA LEU A 30 -0.24 -3.49 -5.12
C LEU A 30 -1.21 -4.47 -5.77
N ASP A 31 -0.80 -5.19 -6.81
CA ASP A 31 -1.62 -6.23 -7.46
C ASP A 31 -2.09 -7.29 -6.46
N ARG A 32 -1.20 -7.72 -5.56
CA ARG A 32 -1.55 -8.68 -4.50
C ARG A 32 -2.52 -8.08 -3.47
N ALA A 33 -2.34 -6.81 -3.09
CA ALA A 33 -3.28 -6.13 -2.21
C ALA A 33 -4.67 -6.01 -2.85
N ILE A 34 -4.73 -5.67 -4.15
CA ILE A 34 -5.97 -5.65 -4.93
C ILE A 34 -6.64 -7.02 -4.93
N ILE A 35 -5.92 -8.08 -5.30
CA ILE A 35 -6.46 -9.46 -5.33
C ILE A 35 -6.99 -9.87 -3.95
N GLN A 36 -6.24 -9.56 -2.90
CA GLN A 36 -6.63 -9.91 -1.54
C GLN A 36 -7.90 -9.16 -1.11
N PHE A 37 -7.97 -7.85 -1.38
CA PHE A 37 -9.17 -7.07 -1.11
C PHE A 37 -10.37 -7.56 -1.92
N GLU A 38 -10.22 -7.81 -3.22
CA GLU A 38 -11.28 -8.33 -4.08
C GLU A 38 -11.79 -9.70 -3.62
N THR A 39 -10.92 -10.55 -3.07
CA THR A 39 -11.31 -11.83 -2.49
C THR A 39 -12.16 -11.65 -1.22
N ALA A 40 -11.86 -10.63 -0.41
CA ALA A 40 -12.60 -10.30 0.81
C ALA A 40 -13.92 -9.56 0.52
N ARG A 41 -13.92 -8.68 -0.48
CA ARG A 41 -14.96 -7.68 -0.76
C ARG A 41 -16.40 -8.20 -0.77
N PRO A 42 -16.73 -9.38 -1.35
CA PRO A 42 -18.10 -9.90 -1.32
C PRO A 42 -18.65 -10.17 0.08
N ARG A 43 -17.78 -10.26 1.10
CA ARG A 43 -18.15 -10.50 2.51
C ARG A 43 -18.13 -9.22 3.34
N LEU A 44 -17.71 -8.09 2.78
CA LEU A 44 -17.65 -6.82 3.48
C LEU A 44 -18.98 -6.06 3.31
N PRO A 45 -19.55 -5.48 4.37
CA PRO A 45 -20.65 -4.54 4.23
C PRO A 45 -20.19 -3.26 3.51
N ALA A 46 -21.13 -2.42 3.07
CA ALA A 46 -20.80 -1.17 2.35
C ALA A 46 -19.90 -0.21 3.14
N THR A 47 -19.95 -0.28 4.48
CA THR A 47 -19.08 0.48 5.37
C THR A 47 -18.60 -0.41 6.51
N VAL A 48 -17.31 -0.39 6.79
CA VAL A 48 -16.67 -1.14 7.88
C VAL A 48 -15.82 -0.18 8.69
N PHE A 49 -16.05 -0.06 10.01
CA PHE A 49 -15.27 0.82 10.88
C PHE A 49 -15.19 2.29 10.38
N GLY A 50 -16.22 2.76 9.67
CA GLY A 50 -16.23 4.09 9.05
C GLY A 50 -15.42 4.22 7.74
N VAL A 51 -14.90 3.11 7.20
CA VAL A 51 -14.29 3.01 5.88
C VAL A 51 -15.37 2.67 4.87
N ASP A 52 -15.56 3.53 3.87
CA ASP A 52 -16.41 3.25 2.71
C ASP A 52 -15.69 2.25 1.80
N VAL A 53 -16.29 1.07 1.61
CA VAL A 53 -15.67 -0.07 0.92
C VAL A 53 -15.55 0.17 -0.59
N GLU A 54 -16.44 0.97 -1.19
CA GLU A 54 -16.35 1.33 -2.61
C GLU A 54 -15.29 2.42 -2.81
N ALA A 55 -15.26 3.43 -1.96
CA ALA A 55 -14.19 4.43 -1.98
C ALA A 55 -12.80 3.79 -1.79
N TYR A 56 -12.69 2.80 -0.89
CA TYR A 56 -11.46 2.05 -0.68
C TYR A 56 -11.07 1.19 -1.89
N HIS A 57 -12.04 0.52 -2.51
CA HIS A 57 -11.83 -0.22 -3.75
C HIS A 57 -11.21 0.69 -4.83
N ASP A 58 -11.82 1.84 -5.07
CA ASP A 58 -11.39 2.77 -6.11
C ASP A 58 -10.05 3.41 -5.78
N ALA A 59 -9.81 3.74 -4.50
CA ALA A 59 -8.50 4.23 -4.05
C ALA A 59 -7.40 3.19 -4.28
N LEU A 60 -7.67 1.90 -4.04
CA LEU A 60 -6.70 0.82 -4.20
C LEU A 60 -6.45 0.45 -5.66
N THR A 61 -7.50 0.38 -6.48
CA THR A 61 -7.44 -0.12 -7.87
C THR A 61 -7.20 0.97 -8.90
N LEU A 62 -7.83 2.13 -8.73
CA LEU A 62 -7.79 3.26 -9.68
C LEU A 62 -6.87 4.37 -9.22
N GLN A 63 -6.38 4.32 -7.96
CA GLN A 63 -5.61 5.38 -7.32
C GLN A 63 -6.35 6.74 -7.35
N ARG A 64 -7.68 6.69 -7.47
CA ARG A 64 -8.55 7.86 -7.48
C ARG A 64 -9.95 7.45 -7.05
N PHE A 65 -10.57 8.25 -6.20
CA PHE A 65 -11.91 7.98 -5.66
C PHE A 65 -12.63 9.27 -5.27
N SER A 66 -13.94 9.17 -5.04
CA SER A 66 -14.71 10.25 -4.43
C SER A 66 -14.72 10.09 -2.92
N SER A 67 -14.24 11.09 -2.17
CA SER A 67 -14.16 11.01 -0.71
C SER A 67 -15.24 11.83 -0.03
N ARG A 68 -16.09 11.16 0.75
CA ARG A 68 -16.99 11.84 1.71
C ARG A 68 -16.21 12.42 2.89
N HIS A 69 -15.13 11.77 3.31
CA HIS A 69 -14.30 12.22 4.43
C HIS A 69 -13.55 13.52 4.10
N TRP A 70 -13.00 13.62 2.89
CA TRP A 70 -12.26 14.80 2.41
C TRP A 70 -13.13 15.81 1.63
N GLY A 71 -14.41 15.49 1.38
CA GLY A 71 -15.37 16.40 0.74
C GLY A 71 -15.22 16.58 -0.77
N GLY A 72 -14.51 15.69 -1.46
CA GLY A 72 -14.23 15.82 -2.89
C GLY A 72 -13.44 14.66 -3.48
N PRO A 73 -13.08 14.74 -4.78
CA PRO A 73 -12.24 13.72 -5.41
C PRO A 73 -10.83 13.73 -4.81
N VAL A 74 -10.27 12.54 -4.62
CA VAL A 74 -8.91 12.34 -4.12
C VAL A 74 -8.14 11.42 -5.06
N THR A 75 -6.88 11.77 -5.32
CA THR A 75 -5.90 10.97 -6.06
C THR A 75 -4.82 10.47 -5.09
N VAL A 76 -4.39 9.22 -5.25
CA VAL A 76 -3.29 8.61 -4.50
C VAL A 76 -2.04 8.65 -5.37
N ALA A 77 -1.00 9.32 -4.89
CA ALA A 77 0.26 9.45 -5.62
C ALA A 77 1.36 8.64 -4.91
N PRO A 78 1.78 7.47 -5.43
CA PRO A 78 2.88 6.72 -4.85
C PRO A 78 4.21 7.44 -5.07
N ILE A 79 5.01 7.55 -4.01
CA ILE A 79 6.32 8.21 -4.02
C ILE A 79 7.36 7.25 -3.42
N ILE A 80 8.24 6.72 -4.26
CA ILE A 80 9.33 5.85 -3.82
C ILE A 80 10.51 6.69 -3.34
N ARG A 81 10.97 6.43 -2.11
CA ARG A 81 12.18 7.05 -1.54
C ARG A 81 13.36 6.08 -1.59
N ALA A 82 14.50 6.57 -2.05
CA ALA A 82 15.74 5.81 -2.06
C ALA A 82 16.44 5.79 -0.69
N GLU A 83 16.22 6.83 0.13
CA GLU A 83 16.94 7.06 1.39
C GLU A 83 16.02 6.99 2.61
N ALA A 84 16.58 6.54 3.74
CA ALA A 84 15.87 6.37 5.00
C ALA A 84 15.96 7.64 5.88
N THR A 85 15.65 8.80 5.30
CA THR A 85 15.69 10.09 6.01
C THR A 85 14.30 10.51 6.51
N GLY A 86 14.26 11.32 7.57
CA GLY A 86 13.01 11.77 8.18
C GLY A 86 12.11 10.62 8.63
N SER A 87 10.82 10.66 8.29
CA SER A 87 9.86 9.59 8.60
C SER A 87 10.25 8.23 8.03
N CYS A 88 10.98 8.17 6.91
CA CYS A 88 11.46 6.92 6.34
C CYS A 88 12.56 6.23 7.15
N GLY A 89 13.09 6.87 8.20
CA GLY A 89 13.94 6.21 9.20
C GLY A 89 13.16 5.26 10.13
N ARG A 90 11.82 5.38 10.20
CA ARG A 90 10.98 4.65 11.16
C ARG A 90 9.92 3.77 10.53
N TYR A 91 9.45 4.11 9.33
CA TYR A 91 8.31 3.44 8.70
C TYR A 91 8.68 2.75 7.40
N ALA A 92 7.93 1.70 7.05
CA ALA A 92 8.01 1.05 5.74
C ALA A 92 7.26 1.86 4.67
N ALA A 93 6.09 2.38 4.99
CA ALA A 93 5.38 3.36 4.20
C ALA A 93 4.65 4.33 5.15
N PHE A 94 4.15 5.44 4.60
CA PHE A 94 3.21 6.32 5.28
C PHE A 94 2.48 7.18 4.26
N VAL A 95 1.28 7.65 4.61
CA VAL A 95 0.58 8.66 3.82
C VAL A 95 0.78 10.07 4.37
N ARG A 96 0.79 11.06 3.47
CA ARG A 96 0.75 12.48 3.85
C ARG A 96 -0.68 12.97 3.84
N LEU A 97 -1.21 13.26 5.02
CA LEU A 97 -2.56 13.77 5.25
C LEU A 97 -2.52 15.18 5.84
N PRO A 98 -3.57 15.99 5.64
CA PRO A 98 -4.70 15.76 4.73
C PRO A 98 -4.27 15.84 3.25
N PRO A 99 -5.16 15.51 2.28
CA PRO A 99 -4.87 15.72 0.87
C PRO A 99 -4.52 17.18 0.58
N VAL A 100 -3.48 17.41 -0.23
CA VAL A 100 -3.11 18.74 -0.74
C VAL A 100 -3.53 18.81 -2.20
N GLU A 101 -4.39 19.77 -2.54
CA GLU A 101 -4.97 19.89 -3.89
C GLU A 101 -5.62 18.58 -4.37
N GLY A 102 -6.33 17.89 -3.46
CA GLY A 102 -6.97 16.60 -3.75
C GLY A 102 -6.00 15.43 -3.90
N THR A 103 -4.72 15.57 -3.54
CA THR A 103 -3.73 14.49 -3.65
C THR A 103 -3.22 14.04 -2.29
N VAL A 104 -3.27 12.74 -2.04
CA VAL A 104 -2.59 12.08 -0.91
C VAL A 104 -1.34 11.39 -1.43
N GLN A 105 -0.17 11.72 -0.86
CA GLN A 105 1.07 11.04 -1.21
C GLN A 105 1.21 9.77 -0.38
N LEU A 106 1.28 8.62 -1.04
CA LEU A 106 1.67 7.34 -0.45
C LEU A 106 3.18 7.21 -0.56
N VAL A 107 3.90 7.46 0.53
CA VAL A 107 5.37 7.42 0.54
C VAL A 107 5.83 6.00 0.86
N LEU A 108 6.60 5.40 -0.04
CA LEU A 108 7.19 4.07 0.11
C LEU A 108 8.67 4.24 0.48
N CYS A 109 9.03 3.82 1.68
CA CYS A 109 10.36 3.98 2.25
C CYS A 109 11.25 2.75 1.98
N PRO A 110 12.58 2.86 2.13
CA PRO A 110 13.50 1.74 1.85
C PRO A 110 13.16 0.44 2.58
N GLN A 111 12.60 0.53 3.80
CA GLN A 111 12.20 -0.65 4.56
C GLN A 111 11.09 -1.48 3.89
N PHE A 112 10.21 -0.85 3.11
CA PHE A 112 9.18 -1.55 2.33
C PHE A 112 9.80 -2.57 1.35
N PHE A 113 10.95 -2.20 0.75
CA PHE A 113 11.62 -2.98 -0.28
C PHE A 113 12.61 -4.02 0.27
N ARG A 114 12.66 -4.25 1.60
CA ARG A 114 13.56 -5.26 2.19
C ARG A 114 13.22 -6.66 1.66
N PRO A 115 14.21 -7.50 1.30
CA PRO A 115 13.95 -8.88 0.89
C PRO A 115 13.17 -9.68 1.95
N GLY A 116 12.27 -10.57 1.52
CA GLY A 116 11.49 -11.43 2.42
C GLY A 116 10.30 -10.74 3.13
N SER A 117 9.92 -9.54 2.70
CA SER A 117 8.82 -8.75 3.29
C SER A 117 7.52 -8.83 2.49
N GLU A 118 7.32 -9.81 1.60
CA GLU A 118 6.22 -9.85 0.63
C GLU A 118 4.85 -9.71 1.29
N ALA A 119 4.56 -10.48 2.34
CA ALA A 119 3.30 -10.39 3.07
C ALA A 119 3.15 -9.05 3.79
N LEU A 120 4.24 -8.53 4.37
CA LEU A 120 4.24 -7.24 5.05
C LEU A 120 4.02 -6.07 4.10
N ARG A 121 4.48 -6.13 2.84
CA ARG A 121 4.18 -5.12 1.83
C ARG A 121 2.69 -5.05 1.52
N VAL A 122 2.05 -6.21 1.37
CA VAL A 122 0.60 -6.30 1.13
C VAL A 122 -0.17 -5.73 2.32
N LEU A 123 0.17 -6.17 3.53
CA LEU A 123 -0.41 -5.64 4.77
C LEU A 123 -0.26 -4.11 4.85
N THR A 124 0.94 -3.61 4.57
CA THR A 124 1.26 -2.17 4.61
C THR A 124 0.41 -1.39 3.61
N LEU A 125 0.28 -1.86 2.37
CA LEU A 125 -0.54 -1.16 1.36
C LEU A 125 -2.02 -1.16 1.74
N LEU A 126 -2.54 -2.27 2.26
CA LEU A 126 -3.92 -2.33 2.73
C LEU A 126 -4.15 -1.37 3.90
N HIS A 127 -3.18 -1.29 4.84
CA HIS A 127 -3.24 -0.41 6.00
C HIS A 127 -3.21 1.07 5.60
N GLU A 128 -2.20 1.48 4.84
CA GLU A 128 -2.05 2.87 4.40
C GLU A 128 -3.24 3.35 3.57
N MET A 129 -3.85 2.47 2.77
CA MET A 129 -5.02 2.83 1.98
C MET A 129 -6.25 3.15 2.86
N VAL A 130 -6.36 2.58 4.07
CA VAL A 130 -7.40 2.99 5.01
C VAL A 130 -7.18 4.43 5.46
N HIS A 131 -5.93 4.84 5.69
CA HIS A 131 -5.62 6.23 6.03
C HIS A 131 -5.95 7.20 4.91
N VAL A 132 -5.69 6.81 3.66
CA VAL A 132 -6.10 7.58 2.47
C VAL A 132 -7.61 7.83 2.49
N VAL A 133 -8.41 6.80 2.76
CA VAL A 133 -9.88 6.85 2.61
C VAL A 133 -10.57 7.49 3.80
N ALA A 134 -10.12 7.16 5.02
CA ALA A 134 -10.87 7.43 6.24
C ALA A 134 -10.12 8.32 7.25
N GLY A 135 -8.83 8.60 7.05
CA GLY A 135 -7.99 9.43 7.92
C GLY A 135 -7.06 8.65 8.87
N ALA A 136 -6.34 9.37 9.72
CA ALA A 136 -5.12 8.90 10.42
C ALA A 136 -5.31 7.93 11.61
N ASP A 137 -6.50 7.38 11.85
CA ASP A 137 -6.72 6.45 12.97
C ASP A 137 -6.06 5.08 12.69
N GLU A 138 -4.97 4.79 13.41
CA GLU A 138 -4.15 3.57 13.32
C GLU A 138 -4.94 2.31 13.69
N CYS A 139 -5.80 2.40 14.70
CA CYS A 139 -6.58 1.27 15.20
C CYS A 139 -7.66 0.86 14.20
N ARG A 140 -8.33 1.82 13.58
CA ARG A 140 -9.25 1.60 12.46
C ARG A 140 -8.54 0.98 11.27
N ALA A 141 -7.38 1.53 10.88
CA ALA A 141 -6.63 1.05 9.73
C ALA A 141 -6.24 -0.41 9.93
N MET A 142 -5.66 -0.75 11.09
CA MET A 142 -5.27 -2.13 11.37
C MET A 142 -6.47 -3.08 11.53
N ALA A 143 -7.56 -2.65 12.18
CA ALA A 143 -8.77 -3.47 12.32
C ALA A 143 -9.39 -3.81 10.95
N PHE A 144 -9.52 -2.82 10.08
CA PHE A 144 -10.03 -3.03 8.71
C PHE A 144 -9.10 -3.96 7.93
N THR A 145 -7.79 -3.73 7.96
CA THR A 145 -6.80 -4.58 7.28
C THR A 145 -6.85 -6.02 7.77
N ALA A 146 -6.91 -6.24 9.09
CA ALA A 146 -7.01 -7.58 9.68
C ALA A 146 -8.31 -8.28 9.25
N LEU A 147 -9.43 -7.55 9.17
CA LEU A 147 -10.68 -8.10 8.65
C LEU A 147 -10.56 -8.51 7.17
N VAL A 148 -9.94 -7.67 6.33
CA VAL A 148 -9.69 -8.00 4.92
C VAL A 148 -8.85 -9.28 4.81
N GLU A 149 -7.75 -9.39 5.57
CA GLU A 149 -6.95 -10.61 5.62
C GLU A 149 -7.77 -11.82 6.06
N LYS A 150 -8.54 -11.71 7.16
CA LYS A 150 -9.37 -12.78 7.69
C LYS A 150 -10.38 -13.27 6.64
N GLN A 151 -11.04 -12.37 5.93
CA GLN A 151 -12.05 -12.70 4.92
C GLN A 151 -11.45 -13.24 3.62
N ALA A 152 -10.24 -12.82 3.25
CA ALA A 152 -9.57 -13.31 2.05
C ALA A 152 -8.82 -14.63 2.27
N LEU A 153 -8.18 -14.79 3.42
CA LEU A 153 -7.19 -15.86 3.69
C LEU A 153 -7.60 -16.81 4.82
N GLY A 154 -8.71 -16.54 5.52
CA GLY A 154 -9.14 -17.30 6.70
C GLY A 154 -8.32 -17.02 7.97
N ARG A 155 -7.26 -16.22 7.87
CA ARG A 155 -6.35 -15.80 8.94
C ARG A 155 -5.90 -14.35 8.71
N PHE A 156 -5.39 -13.71 9.75
CA PHE A 156 -4.77 -12.38 9.64
C PHE A 156 -3.40 -12.38 10.29
N THR A 157 -2.57 -11.41 9.92
CA THR A 157 -1.22 -11.22 10.45
C THR A 157 -1.31 -10.87 11.94
N PRO A 158 -0.60 -11.57 12.84
CA PRO A 158 -0.58 -11.21 14.25
C PRO A 158 0.02 -9.82 14.46
N VAL A 159 -0.77 -8.92 15.07
CA VAL A 159 -0.42 -7.51 15.23
C VAL A 159 -0.52 -7.03 16.68
N ASP A 160 -0.51 -7.94 17.67
CA ASP A 160 -0.70 -7.61 19.10
C ASP A 160 0.28 -6.56 19.61
N ALA A 161 1.54 -6.61 19.16
CA ALA A 161 2.55 -5.63 19.53
C ALA A 161 2.21 -4.24 18.98
N TYR A 162 1.81 -4.16 17.70
CA TYR A 162 1.38 -2.92 17.05
C TYR A 162 0.08 -2.39 17.69
N TRP A 163 -0.89 -3.27 17.95
CA TRP A 163 -2.18 -2.94 18.53
C TRP A 163 -2.02 -2.31 19.93
N ARG A 164 -1.19 -2.90 20.78
CA ARG A 164 -0.86 -2.35 22.10
C ARG A 164 -0.05 -1.06 22.01
N ALA A 165 0.94 -0.99 21.13
CA ALA A 165 1.77 0.20 20.97
C ALA A 165 0.96 1.44 20.55
N ASN A 166 -0.14 1.25 19.81
CA ASN A 166 -1.06 2.31 19.41
C ASN A 166 -2.25 2.51 20.38
N GLY A 167 -2.27 1.82 21.53
CA GLY A 167 -3.33 1.98 22.53
C GLY A 167 -4.70 1.50 22.08
N CYS A 168 -4.77 0.57 21.12
CA CYS A 168 -6.02 0.18 20.48
C CYS A 168 -6.95 -0.67 21.35
N GLU A 169 -6.48 -1.18 22.49
CA GLU A 169 -7.29 -1.94 23.46
C GLU A 169 -8.48 -1.14 24.02
N GLY A 170 -8.35 0.19 24.11
CA GLY A 170 -9.42 1.09 24.54
C GLY A 170 -10.20 1.74 23.40
N SER A 171 -9.95 1.36 22.15
CA SER A 171 -10.56 1.98 20.98
C SER A 171 -11.96 1.40 20.67
N ALA A 172 -12.70 2.04 19.77
CA ALA A 172 -13.97 1.52 19.25
C ALA A 172 -13.79 0.42 18.18
N PHE A 173 -12.55 0.06 17.84
CA PHE A 173 -12.21 -0.89 16.79
C PHE A 173 -11.73 -2.20 17.42
N PHE A 174 -11.92 -3.31 16.70
CA PHE A 174 -11.58 -4.64 17.19
C PHE A 174 -10.96 -5.51 16.10
N LEU A 175 -10.04 -6.39 16.50
CA LEU A 175 -9.47 -7.42 15.64
C LEU A 175 -10.45 -8.62 15.51
N PRO A 176 -10.46 -9.32 14.36
CA PRO A 176 -11.38 -10.44 14.08
C PRO A 176 -10.94 -11.80 14.65
#